data_AF-J9AJC9-F1
#
_entry.id   AF-J9AJC9-F1
#
_cell.length_a   1.000
_cell.length_b   1.000
_cell.length_c   1.000
_cell.angle_alpha   90.00
_cell.angle_beta   90.00
_cell.angle_gamma   90.00
#
_symmetry.space_group_name_H-M   'P 1'
#
loop_
_entity.id
_entity.type
_entity.pdbx_description
1 polymer ?
#
loop_
_entity_poly.entity_id
_entity_poly.type
_entity_poly.pdbx_seq_one_letter_code
_entity_poly.pdbx_strand_id
1 'polypeptide(L)' 'MIQLAGDLIDLRKIFGKNKSDASHCSGLVKLAPDNADLFIAHVTMSGYETMNRILKFYKFAF' A
#
# COMPACT_ATOMS: atom_id res chain seq x y z
N MET A 1 -13.83 4.70 9.23
CA MET A 1 -13.14 5.55 8.23
C MET A 1 -12.05 4.72 7.52
N ILE A 2 -12.45 3.77 6.67
CA ILE A 2 -11.52 2.73 6.15
C ILE A 2 -10.85 3.17 4.83
N GLN A 3 -11.55 3.93 3.99
CA GLN A 3 -11.04 4.32 2.67
C GLN A 3 -10.10 5.54 2.72
N LEU A 4 -10.23 6.38 3.75
CA LEU A 4 -9.47 7.63 3.89
C LEU A 4 -8.17 7.46 4.69
N ALA A 5 -7.80 6.23 5.05
CA ALA A 5 -6.71 5.98 6.00
C ALA A 5 -5.36 6.54 5.52
N GLY A 6 -5.09 6.46 4.20
CA GLY A 6 -3.91 7.05 3.58
C GLY A 6 -3.97 8.58 3.58
N ASP A 7 -5.08 9.17 3.13
CA ASP A 7 -5.24 10.63 3.05
C ASP A 7 -5.09 11.33 4.41
N LEU A 8 -5.51 10.67 5.49
CA LEU A 8 -5.37 11.20 6.84
C LEU A 8 -3.92 11.39 7.26
N ILE A 9 -2.97 10.63 6.70
CA ILE A 9 -1.54 10.81 6.96
C ILE A 9 -1.10 12.20 6.47
N ASP A 10 -1.53 12.61 5.28
CA ASP A 10 -1.17 13.89 4.69
C ASP A 10 -1.99 15.05 5.27
N LEU A 11 -3.30 14.86 5.46
CA LEU A 11 -4.14 15.87 6.12
C LEU A 11 -3.63 16.20 7.52
N ARG A 12 -3.12 15.20 8.26
CA ARG A 12 -2.54 15.40 9.58
C ARG A 12 -1.31 16.33 9.54
N LYS A 13 -0.49 16.26 8.51
CA LYS A 13 0.64 17.19 8.29
C LYS A 13 0.14 18.61 8.03
N ILE A 14 -0.88 18.76 7.19
CA ILE A 14 -1.51 20.06 6.89
C ILE A 14 -2.09 20.70 8.15
N PHE A 15 -2.74 19.92 9.01
CA PHE A 15 -3.31 20.40 10.28
C PHE A 15 -2.29 20.53 11.43
N GLY A 16 -0.98 20.51 11.14
CA GLY A 16 0.09 20.77 12.13
C GLY A 16 0.32 19.66 13.15
N LYS A 17 -0.19 18.45 12.92
CA LYS A 17 -0.04 17.30 13.84
C LYS A 17 1.12 16.40 13.42
N ASN A 18 2.35 16.88 13.53
CA ASN A 18 3.53 16.15 13.06
C ASN A 18 3.95 15.02 14.03
N LYS A 19 3.60 13.78 13.70
CA LYS A 19 4.13 12.55 14.35
C LYS A 19 4.87 11.76 13.28
N SER A 20 5.92 11.02 13.66
CA SER A 20 6.65 10.17 12.71
C SER A 20 5.71 9.12 12.09
N ASP A 21 5.71 9.06 10.77
CA ASP A 21 4.93 8.09 10.01
C ASP A 21 5.68 6.76 9.99
N ALA A 22 5.10 5.72 10.61
CA ALA A 22 5.65 4.37 10.57
C ALA A 22 5.15 3.56 9.36
N SER A 23 4.12 4.05 8.66
CA SER A 23 3.54 3.37 7.52
C SER A 23 4.28 3.74 6.23
N HIS A 24 4.76 2.73 5.52
CA HIS A 24 5.42 2.88 4.22
C HIS A 24 5.28 1.58 3.42
N CYS A 25 5.85 1.51 2.22
CA CYS A 25 5.86 0.30 1.43
C CYS A 25 7.15 0.17 0.64
N SER A 26 7.44 -1.05 0.20
CA SER A 26 8.54 -1.36 -0.71
C SER A 26 8.02 -2.13 -1.91
N GLY A 27 8.55 -1.83 -3.09
CA GLY A 27 8.18 -2.51 -4.34
C GLY A 27 9.42 -2.90 -5.14
N LEU A 28 9.30 -3.97 -5.92
CA LEU A 28 10.36 -4.45 -6.81
C LEU A 28 9.76 -4.78 -8.18
N VAL A 29 10.38 -4.24 -9.23
CA VAL A 29 10.09 -4.58 -10.63
C VAL A 29 11.35 -5.20 -11.22
N LYS A 30 11.26 -6.43 -11.72
CA LYS A 30 12.41 -7.19 -12.20
C LYS A 30 12.06 -7.93 -13.50
N LEU A 31 12.81 -7.63 -14.55
CA LEU A 31 12.81 -8.45 -15.78
C LEU A 31 13.53 -9.78 -15.53
N ALA A 32 12.93 -10.86 -16.03
CA ALA A 32 13.56 -12.16 -16.08
C ALA A 32 14.76 -12.16 -17.04
N PRO A 33 15.68 -13.14 -16.92
CA PRO A 33 16.72 -13.34 -17.93
C PRO A 33 16.12 -13.41 -19.34
N ASP A 34 16.85 -12.86 -20.31
CA ASP A 34 16.46 -12.82 -21.72
C ASP A 34 15.08 -12.16 -22.00
N ASN A 35 14.62 -11.30 -21.08
CA ASN A 35 13.30 -10.63 -21.14
C ASN A 35 12.12 -11.61 -21.26
N ALA A 36 12.28 -12.84 -20.77
CA ALA A 36 11.25 -13.88 -20.89
C ALA A 36 9.98 -13.58 -20.08
N ASP A 37 10.08 -12.74 -19.04
CA ASP A 37 8.98 -12.40 -18.14
C ASP A 37 9.25 -11.09 -17.38
N LEU A 38 8.22 -10.55 -16.70
CA LEU A 38 8.27 -9.37 -15.84
C LEU A 38 7.69 -9.68 -14.46
N PHE A 39 8.55 -9.72 -13.44
CA PHE A 39 8.14 -9.89 -12.05
C PHE A 39 7.84 -8.54 -11.39
N ILE A 40 6.72 -8.47 -10.67
CA ILE A 40 6.29 -7.30 -9.92
C ILE A 40 5.93 -7.75 -8.51
N ALA A 41 6.57 -7.16 -7.49
CA ALA A 41 6.34 -7.46 -6.08
C ALA A 41 6.09 -6.18 -5.28
N HIS A 42 5.30 -6.30 -4.20
CA HIS A 42 4.97 -5.21 -3.30
C HIS A 42 4.81 -5.72 -1.86
N VAL A 43 5.37 -4.97 -0.91
CA VAL A 43 5.31 -5.26 0.53
C VAL A 43 4.82 -4.01 1.26
N THR A 44 3.65 -4.12 1.91
CA THR A 44 3.07 -3.05 2.73
C THR A 44 3.63 -3.10 4.14
N MET A 45 4.04 -1.97 4.68
CA MET A 45 4.44 -1.79 6.07
C MET A 45 3.45 -0.86 6.75
N SER A 46 2.68 -1.40 7.68
CA SER A 46 1.63 -0.71 8.43
C SER A 46 1.60 -1.24 9.86
N GLY A 47 0.85 -0.59 10.75
CA GLY A 47 0.67 -1.07 12.12
C GLY A 47 0.08 -2.49 12.15
N TYR A 48 0.52 -3.29 13.12
CA TYR A 48 0.11 -4.70 13.23
C TYR A 48 -1.40 -4.85 13.45
N GLU A 49 -2.06 -3.84 13.99
CA GLU A 49 -3.52 -3.75 14.10
C GLU A 49 -4.25 -3.83 12.75
N THR A 50 -3.57 -3.56 11.63
CA THR A 50 -4.16 -3.62 10.28
C THR A 50 -3.96 -4.98 9.60
N MET A 51 -3.44 -6.01 10.30
CA MET A 51 -3.12 -7.31 9.71
C MET A 51 -4.32 -8.24 9.48
N ASN A 52 -5.56 -7.76 9.66
CA ASN A 52 -6.72 -8.49 9.18
C ASN A 52 -6.85 -8.28 7.66
N ARG A 53 -6.52 -9.31 6.86
CA ARG A 53 -6.36 -9.20 5.40
C ARG A 53 -7.48 -9.94 4.65
N ILE A 54 -7.92 -9.35 3.54
CA ILE A 54 -8.86 -9.95 2.59
C ILE A 54 -8.29 -9.78 1.18
N LEU A 55 -8.02 -10.89 0.49
CA LEU A 55 -7.71 -10.86 -0.93
C LEU A 55 -9.02 -10.78 -1.72
N LYS A 56 -9.19 -9.70 -2.49
CA LYS A 56 -10.45 -9.39 -3.16
C LYS A 56 -10.31 -9.63 -4.66
N PHE A 57 -11.25 -10.40 -5.22
CA PHE A 57 -11.44 -10.51 -6.66
C PHE A 57 -12.81 -9.94 -7.00
N TYR A 58 -12.82 -8.91 -7.83
CA TYR A 58 -14.03 -8.21 -8.23
C TYR A 58 -14.25 -8.36 -9.74
N LYS A 59 -15.39 -8.97 -10.12
CA LYS A 59 -15.86 -9.08 -11.51
C LYS A 59 -17.24 -8.46 -11.58
N PHE A 60 -17.32 -7.27 -12.13
CA PHE A 60 -18.57 -6.52 -12.27
C PHE A 60 -18.94 -6.37 -13.76
N ALA A 61 -20.21 -6.08 -14.05
CA ALA A 61 -20.76 -5.98 -15.41
C ALA A 61 -20.89 -4.52 -15.91
N PHE A 62 -20.09 -3.61 -15.36
CA PHE A 62 -20.11 -2.19 -15.69
C PHE A 62 -19.26 -1.84 -16.91
#